data_AF-A0A8S0T690-F1
#
_entry.id   AF-A0A8S0T690-F1
#
_cell.length_a   1.000
_cell.length_b   1.000
_cell.length_c   1.000
_cell.angle_alpha   90.00
_cell.angle_beta   90.00
_cell.angle_gamma   90.00
#
_symmetry.space_group_name_H-M   'P 1'
#
loop_
_entity.id
_entity.type
_entity.pdbx_description
1 polymer ?
#
loop_
_entity_poly.entity_id
_entity_poly.type
_entity_poly.pdbx_seq_one_letter_code
_entity_poly.pdbx_strand_id
1 'polypeptide(L)' 'MDDAKGSETDALKETSLSANQDKSEMKRMAWEVEDHNGSDSDPIRGGPMEMSIVIFELASMEIWTFLLRF' A
#
# COMPACT_ATOMS: atom_id res chain seq x y z
N MET A 1 -11.20 -15.53 -33.83
CA MET A 1 -10.29 -16.03 -32.77
C MET A 1 -9.29 -14.91 -32.67
N ASP A 2 -9.69 -13.87 -31.94
CA ASP A 2 -9.06 -12.58 -31.98
C ASP A 2 -8.37 -12.40 -30.64
N ASP A 3 -7.05 -12.34 -30.72
CA ASP A 3 -6.12 -12.29 -29.62
C ASP A 3 -6.48 -11.17 -28.64
N ALA A 4 -6.65 -11.56 -27.37
CA ALA A 4 -6.85 -10.64 -26.28
C ALA A 4 -5.62 -9.73 -26.17
N LYS A 5 -5.74 -8.53 -26.73
CA LYS A 5 -4.79 -7.43 -26.62
C LYS A 5 -4.59 -7.12 -25.14
N GLY A 6 -3.51 -7.64 -24.55
CA GLY A 6 -3.06 -7.25 -23.22
C GLY A 6 -2.89 -5.74 -23.20
N SER A 7 -3.66 -5.06 -22.35
CA SER A 7 -3.53 -3.62 -22.18
C SER A 7 -2.12 -3.32 -21.69
N GLU A 8 -1.49 -2.39 -22.40
CA GLU A 8 -0.27 -1.70 -22.00
C GLU A 8 -0.39 -1.36 -20.52
N THR A 9 0.56 -1.79 -19.69
CA THR A 9 0.44 -1.79 -18.23
C THR A 9 0.02 -0.41 -17.71
N ASP A 10 -1.26 -0.32 -17.39
CA ASP A 10 -1.92 0.84 -16.83
C ASP A 10 -1.13 1.32 -15.61
N ALA A 11 -0.78 2.60 -15.56
CA ALA A 11 0.03 3.13 -14.48
C ALA A 11 -0.72 2.95 -13.14
N LEU A 12 -0.25 2.01 -12.31
CA LEU A 12 -0.77 1.73 -10.98
C LEU A 12 -0.03 2.59 -9.96
N LYS A 13 -0.76 3.29 -9.09
CA LYS A 13 -0.18 4.15 -8.06
C LYS A 13 -0.86 3.94 -6.71
N GLU A 14 -0.08 3.63 -5.67
CA GLU A 14 -0.56 3.54 -4.29
C GLU A 14 -0.71 4.93 -3.65
N THR A 15 -1.80 5.13 -2.90
CA THR A 15 -2.20 6.42 -2.32
C THR A 15 -2.72 6.28 -0.89
N SER A 16 -3.12 7.42 -0.31
CA SER A 16 -3.86 7.49 0.95
C SER A 16 -5.23 6.81 0.87
N LEU A 17 -5.81 6.51 2.04
CA LEU A 17 -7.17 5.98 2.14
C LEU A 17 -8.20 6.90 1.44
N SER A 18 -7.95 8.20 1.43
CA SER A 18 -8.78 9.21 0.75
C SER A 18 -8.31 9.57 -0.65
N ALA A 19 -7.34 8.81 -1.21
CA ALA A 19 -6.75 9.03 -2.54
C ALA A 19 -6.25 10.46 -2.81
N ASN A 20 -5.84 11.18 -1.75
CA ASN A 20 -5.44 12.58 -1.82
C ASN A 20 -3.94 12.83 -1.62
N GLN A 21 -3.17 11.79 -1.28
CA GLN A 21 -1.72 11.85 -1.08
C GLN A 21 -1.08 10.58 -1.62
N ASP A 22 0.11 10.70 -2.18
CA ASP A 22 0.91 9.54 -2.57
C ASP A 22 1.41 8.81 -1.33
N LYS A 23 1.35 7.47 -1.35
CA LYS A 23 1.74 6.68 -0.17
C LYS A 23 3.20 6.94 0.25
N SER A 24 4.10 7.10 -0.73
CA SER A 24 5.53 7.35 -0.52
C SER A 24 5.83 8.71 0.10
N GLU A 25 4.92 9.68 -0.01
CA GLU A 25 5.12 11.05 0.48
C GLU A 25 4.52 11.26 1.89
N MET A 26 3.82 10.25 2.41
CA MET A 26 3.20 10.33 3.73
C MET A 26 4.23 10.37 4.85
N LYS A 27 4.08 11.35 5.73
CA LYS A 27 4.86 11.46 6.97
C LYS A 27 3.96 11.23 8.17
N ARG A 28 4.50 10.57 9.18
CA ARG A 28 3.84 10.32 10.46
C ARG A 28 4.67 10.90 11.57
N MET A 29 4.01 11.39 12.61
CA MET A 29 4.67 11.81 13.84
C MET A 29 5.11 10.56 14.61
N ALA A 30 6.34 10.58 15.11
CA ALA A 30 6.83 9.59 16.06
C ALA A 30 6.41 10.05 17.46
N TRP A 31 5.56 9.28 18.12
CA TRP A 31 5.10 9.54 19.48
C TRP A 31 5.70 8.50 20.43
N GLU A 32 6.18 8.96 21.58
CA GLU A 32 6.53 8.09 22.70
C GLU A 32 5.25 7.72 23.45
N VAL A 33 4.99 6.44 23.62
CA VAL A 33 3.80 5.91 24.30
C VAL A 33 4.24 5.34 25.63
N GLU A 34 3.62 5.77 26.72
CA GLU A 34 4.03 5.48 28.11
C GLU A 34 4.17 3.99 28.43
N ASP A 35 3.42 3.13 27.75
CA ASP A 35 3.35 1.67 27.97
C ASP A 35 3.92 0.86 26.80
N HIS A 36 4.79 1.45 25.97
CA HIS A 36 5.49 0.69 24.94
C HIS A 36 6.60 -0.18 25.57
N ASN A 37 6.19 -1.23 26.27
CA ASN A 37 7.07 -2.33 26.65
C ASN A 37 7.48 -3.01 25.34
N GLY A 38 8.77 -3.01 25.00
CA GLY A 38 9.31 -3.54 23.73
C GLY A 38 9.08 -5.04 23.47
N SER A 39 8.17 -5.67 24.20
CA SER A 39 7.61 -7.01 23.97
C SER A 39 6.42 -7.03 23.01
N ASP A 40 5.72 -5.90 22.82
CA ASP A 40 4.63 -5.84 21.85
C ASP A 40 5.23 -5.65 20.47
N SER A 41 5.10 -6.68 19.63
CA SER A 41 5.56 -6.61 18.24
C SER A 41 4.89 -5.42 17.57
N ASP A 42 5.69 -4.54 16.96
CA ASP A 42 5.17 -3.51 16.07
C ASP A 42 4.13 -4.15 15.15
N PRO A 43 2.95 -3.53 14.96
CA PRO A 43 1.93 -4.07 14.08
C PRO A 43 2.58 -4.42 12.75
N ILE A 44 2.55 -5.71 12.38
CA ILE A 44 3.08 -6.19 11.11
C ILE A 44 2.33 -5.41 10.04
N ARG A 45 3.01 -4.46 9.44
CA ARG A 45 2.50 -3.66 8.34
C ARG A 45 3.16 -4.11 7.07
N GLY A 46 2.36 -4.23 6.01
CA GLY A 46 2.91 -4.39 4.68
C GLY A 46 3.91 -3.27 4.36
N GLY A 47 5.12 -3.65 3.95
CA GLY A 47 6.12 -2.71 3.44
C GLY A 47 5.73 -2.16 2.06
N PRO A 48 6.45 -1.14 1.54
CA PRO A 48 6.26 -0.67 0.18
C PRO A 48 6.44 -1.84 -0.80
N MET A 49 5.38 -2.22 -1.53
CA MET A 49 5.45 -3.32 -2.49
C MET A 49 5.80 -2.79 -3.89
N GLU A 50 6.73 -3.49 -4.54
CA GLU A 50 7.09 -3.24 -5.95
C GLU A 50 5.86 -3.48 -6.85
N MET A 51 5.42 -2.41 -7.52
CA MET A 51 4.15 -2.34 -8.26
C MET A 51 4.13 -3.21 -9.54
N SER A 52 5.22 -3.92 -9.85
CA SER A 52 5.34 -4.79 -11.02
C SER A 52 4.73 -6.18 -10.83
N ILE A 53 4.39 -6.59 -9.61
CA ILE A 53 3.88 -7.93 -9.31
C ILE A 53 2.50 -7.77 -8.65
N VAL A 54 1.44 -8.14 -9.39
CA VAL A 54 0.02 -8.03 -8.95
C VAL A 54 -0.31 -9.15 -7.94
N ILE A 55 0.43 -9.22 -6.84
CA ILE A 55 0.15 -10.10 -5.71
C ILE A 55 0.22 -9.23 -4.46
N PHE A 56 -0.95 -8.99 -3.85
CA PHE A 56 -1.08 -8.18 -2.64
C PHE A 56 -1.21 -9.10 -1.43
N GLU A 57 -0.31 -8.96 -0.45
CA GLU A 57 -0.45 -9.59 0.87
C GLU A 57 -1.01 -8.55 1.85
N LEU A 58 -2.26 -8.75 2.29
CA LEU A 58 -2.93 -7.88 3.26
C LEU A 58 -2.91 -8.52 4.64
N ALA A 59 -2.42 -7.80 5.63
CA ALA A 59 -2.60 -8.20 7.02
C ALA A 59 -4.04 -7.90 7.49
N SER A 60 -4.40 -8.46 8.66
CA SER A 60 -5.71 -8.24 9.25
C SER A 60 -5.98 -6.74 9.43
N MET A 61 -7.16 -6.29 8.98
CA MET A 61 -7.59 -4.89 9.04
C MET A 61 -6.74 -3.90 8.20
N GLU A 62 -5.94 -4.38 7.26
CA GLU A 62 -5.26 -3.51 6.29
C GLU A 62 -6.16 -3.15 5.11
N ILE A 63 -6.09 -1.88 4.69
CA ILE A 63 -6.79 -1.35 3.52
C ILE A 63 -5.78 -0.60 2.67
N TRP A 64 -5.68 -0.98 1.40
CA TRP A 64 -4.79 -0.36 0.42
C TRP A 64 -5.62 0.37 -0.63
N THR A 65 -5.18 1.55 -1.06
CA THR A 65 -5.92 2.41 -1.99
C THR A 65 -5.05 2.74 -3.19
N PHE A 66 -5.59 2.46 -4.38
CA PHE A 66 -4.85 2.57 -5.64
C PHE A 66 -5.59 3.43 -6.65
N LEU A 67 -4.80 4.17 -7.44
CA LEU A 67 -5.25 4.83 -8.67
C LEU A 67 -4.75 4.02 -9.87
N LEU A 68 -5.67 3.65 -10.77
CA LEU A 68 -5.38 2.95 -12.01
C LEU A 68 -5.71 3.88 -13.18
N ARG A 69 -4.83 3.94 -14.17
CA ARG A 69 -5.02 4.72 -15.39
C ARG A 69 -5.12 3.79 -16.60
N PHE A 70 -6.36 3.59 -17.07
CA PHE A 70 -6.74 2.85 -18.28
C PHE A 70 -6.72 3.73 -19.53
#